data_AF-A0A1F2V2U6-F1
#
_entry.id   AF-A0A1F2V2U6-F1
#
_cell.length_a   1.000
_cell.length_b   1.000
_cell.length_c   1.000
_cell.angle_alpha   90.00
_cell.angle_beta   90.00
_cell.angle_gamma   90.00
#
_symmetry.space_group_name_H-M   'P 1'
#
loop_
_entity.id
_entity.type
_entity.pdbx_description
1 polymer ?
#
loop_
_entity_poly.entity_id
_entity_poly.type
_entity_poly.pdbx_seq_one_letter_code
_entity_poly.pdbx_strand_id
1 'polypeptide(L)'
;MSVASFPRAEHVALLRQKIEERLRERNLSLEVTERGLNQYRCQYRFGVRRQRTEEWTEISIHFQVAERLETGQNDAELNRMLDDFLDQHFS
;
A
#
# COMPACT_ATOMS: atom_id res chain seq x y z
N MET A 1 -26.48 -4.69 -5.12
CA MET A 1 -25.86 -3.41 -4.69
C MET A 1 -24.55 -3.77 -4.02
N SER A 2 -23.42 -3.30 -4.57
CA SER A 2 -22.08 -3.68 -4.11
C SER A 2 -21.83 -3.07 -2.73
N VAL A 3 -21.62 -3.91 -1.71
CA VAL A 3 -21.11 -3.46 -0.41
C VAL A 3 -19.71 -2.94 -0.70
N ALA A 4 -19.54 -1.62 -0.79
CA ALA A 4 -18.22 -1.03 -0.75
C ALA A 4 -17.66 -1.40 0.62
N SER A 5 -16.67 -2.28 0.63
CA SER A 5 -16.26 -2.96 1.84
C SER A 5 -15.75 -1.98 2.88
N PHE A 6 -16.35 -2.12 4.06
CA PHE A 6 -15.87 -1.43 5.25
C PHE A 6 -14.37 -1.69 5.43
N PRO A 7 -13.61 -0.69 5.91
CA PRO A 7 -12.20 -0.88 6.17
C PRO A 7 -12.01 -2.02 7.19
N ARG A 8 -11.30 -3.06 6.75
CA ARG A 8 -10.90 -4.19 7.59
C ARG A 8 -9.46 -4.01 8.10
N ALA A 9 -9.21 -4.44 9.33
CA ALA A 9 -7.87 -4.42 9.90
C ALA A 9 -6.95 -5.45 9.23
N GLU A 10 -7.50 -6.60 8.79
CA GLU A 10 -6.73 -7.63 8.08
C GLU A 10 -6.11 -7.10 6.78
N HIS A 11 -6.85 -6.27 6.05
CA HIS A 11 -6.37 -5.62 4.82
C HIS A 11 -5.18 -4.70 5.06
N VAL A 12 -5.16 -3.97 6.18
CA VAL A 12 -4.05 -3.06 6.50
C VAL A 12 -2.77 -3.86 6.72
N ALA A 13 -2.84 -4.93 7.51
CA ALA A 13 -1.71 -5.82 7.77
C ALA A 13 -1.22 -6.49 6.48
N LEU A 14 -2.15 -7.00 5.65
CA LEU A 14 -1.83 -7.63 4.36
C LEU A 14 -1.13 -6.66 3.40
N LEU A 15 -1.69 -5.46 3.23
CA LEU A 15 -1.11 -4.44 2.35
C LEU A 15 0.26 -3.99 2.85
N ARG A 16 0.41 -3.77 4.16
CA ARG A 16 1.71 -3.43 4.75
C ARG A 16 2.75 -4.50 4.47
N GLN A 17 2.41 -5.77 4.70
CA GLN A 17 3.29 -6.89 4.41
C GLN A 17 3.72 -6.91 2.95
N LYS A 18 2.77 -6.72 2.01
CA LYS A 18 3.06 -6.70 0.56
C LYS A 18 3.94 -5.53 0.15
N ILE A 19 3.73 -4.34 0.73
CA ILE A 19 4.60 -3.18 0.50
C ILE A 19 6.02 -3.50 0.99
N GLU A 20 6.16 -4.01 2.21
CA GLU A 20 7.48 -4.36 2.78
C GLU A 20 8.18 -5.47 1.98
N GLU A 21 7.46 -6.49 1.52
CA GLU A 21 7.98 -7.53 0.61
C GLU A 21 8.52 -6.90 -0.67
N ARG A 22 7.75 -6.01 -1.32
CA ARG A 22 8.16 -5.37 -2.57
C ARG A 22 9.40 -4.49 -2.40
N LEU A 23 9.50 -3.77 -1.28
CA LEU A 23 10.68 -2.97 -0.94
C LEU A 23 11.94 -3.84 -0.81
N ARG A 24 11.81 -5.02 -0.19
CA ARG A 24 12.92 -5.99 -0.07
C ARG A 24 13.31 -6.54 -1.43
N GLU A 25 12.35 -6.90 -2.29
CA GLU A 25 12.61 -7.38 -3.66
C GLU A 25 13.41 -6.35 -4.48
N ARG A 26 13.14 -5.07 -4.27
CA ARG A 26 13.85 -3.96 -4.93
C ARG A 26 15.16 -3.55 -4.23
N ASN A 27 15.55 -4.22 -3.15
CA ASN A 27 16.69 -3.85 -2.30
C ASN A 27 16.66 -2.39 -1.82
N LEU A 28 15.45 -1.84 -1.60
CA LEU A 28 15.25 -0.47 -1.13
C LEU A 28 15.13 -0.45 0.40
N SER A 29 16.04 0.28 1.06
CA SER A 29 15.98 0.51 2.51
C SER A 29 15.02 1.67 2.84
N LEU A 30 13.72 1.44 2.63
CA LEU A 30 12.65 2.39 2.96
C LEU A 30 11.88 1.93 4.21
N GLU A 31 11.42 2.90 5.00
CA GLU A 31 10.52 2.67 6.12
C GLU A 31 9.08 2.83 5.65
N VAL A 32 8.19 1.99 6.20
CA VAL A 32 6.75 2.03 5.92
C VAL A 32 5.99 2.23 7.23
N THR A 33 5.01 3.12 7.22
CA THR A 33 4.11 3.35 8.35
C THR A 33 2.67 3.51 7.90
N GLU A 34 1.73 3.19 8.77
CA GLU A 34 0.30 3.39 8.52
C GLU A 34 -0.07 4.84 8.85
N ARG A 35 -0.74 5.51 7.91
CA ARG A 35 -1.17 6.92 8.05
C ARG A 35 -2.68 7.05 8.26
N GLY A 36 -3.37 5.91 8.35
CA GLY A 36 -4.82 5.81 8.53
C GLY A 36 -5.54 5.47 7.24
N LEU A 37 -6.81 5.85 7.17
CA LEU A 37 -7.69 5.54 6.04
C LEU A 37 -8.53 6.76 5.67
N ASN A 38 -8.88 6.86 4.39
CA ASN A 38 -9.79 7.85 3.85
C ASN A 38 -11.11 7.15 3.50
N GLN A 39 -12.10 7.24 4.39
CA GLN A 39 -13.42 6.60 4.19
C GLN A 39 -14.16 7.17 2.99
N TYR A 40 -14.03 8.48 2.74
CA TYR A 40 -14.70 9.15 1.62
C TYR A 40 -14.19 8.68 0.25
N ARG A 41 -12.91 8.26 0.18
CA ARG A 41 -12.28 7.74 -1.04
C ARG A 41 -12.08 6.23 -1.01
N CYS A 42 -12.56 5.55 0.01
CA CYS A 42 -12.36 4.11 0.23
C CYS A 42 -10.88 3.69 0.08
N GLN A 43 -9.96 4.39 0.76
CA GLN A 43 -8.52 4.19 0.61
C GLN A 43 -7.80 3.95 1.95
N TYR A 44 -6.88 3.00 1.96
CA TYR A 44 -5.84 2.86 2.98
C TYR A 44 -4.67 3.79 2.64
N ARG A 45 -4.07 4.43 3.64
CA ARG A 45 -2.93 5.34 3.46
C ARG A 45 -1.70 4.80 4.17
N PHE A 46 -0.61 4.67 3.44
CA PHE A 46 0.69 4.30 3.97
C PHE A 46 1.70 5.40 3.67
N GLY A 47 2.55 5.71 4.63
CA GLY A 47 3.70 6.58 4.46
C GLY A 47 4.93 5.73 4.17
N VAL A 48 5.72 6.14 3.18
CA VAL A 48 7.01 5.55 2.82
C VAL A 48 8.07 6.65 2.88
N ARG A 49 9.23 6.35 3.46
CA ARG A 49 10.37 7.29 3.49
C ARG A 49 11.71 6.58 3.42
N ARG A 50 12.77 7.29 3.06
CA ARG A 50 14.14 6.81 3.27
C ARG A 50 14.49 6.95 4.75
N GLN A 51 15.25 6.00 5.31
CA GLN A 51 15.64 6.00 6.74
C GLN A 51 16.32 7.30 7.22
N ARG A 52 16.88 8.09 6.30
CA ARG A 52 17.61 9.33 6.60
C ARG A 52 16.82 10.61 6.26
N THR A 53 15.62 10.49 5.71
CA THR A 53 14.81 11.66 5.32
C THR A 53 13.68 11.88 6.32
N GLU A 54 13.40 13.14 6.65
CA GLU A 54 12.25 13.49 7.47
C GLU A 54 10.93 13.46 6.69
N GLU A 55 11.00 13.50 5.35
CA GLU A 55 9.86 13.57 4.47
C GLU A 55 9.20 12.20 4.26
N TRP A 56 7.90 12.14 4.51
CA TRP A 56 7.06 10.98 4.24
C TRP A 56 6.33 11.18 2.91
N THR A 57 6.54 10.26 1.97
CA THR A 57 5.72 10.17 0.75
C THR A 57 4.57 9.21 1.01
N GLU A 58 3.34 9.62 0.71
CA GLU A 58 2.17 8.81 0.98
C GLU A 58 1.68 8.06 -0.25
N ILE A 59 1.40 6.77 -0.09
CA ILE A 59 0.69 5.93 -1.05
C ILE A 59 -0.72 5.65 -0.54
N SER A 60 -1.71 5.80 -1.44
CA SER A 60 -3.12 5.53 -1.15
C SER A 60 -3.59 4.32 -1.95
N ILE A 61 -4.09 3.29 -1.27
CA ILE A 61 -4.51 2.02 -1.89
C ILE A 61 -6.00 1.84 -1.66
N HIS A 62 -6.76 1.66 -2.75
CA HIS A 62 -8.21 1.51 -2.67
C HIS A 62 -8.63 0.19 -1.98
N PHE A 63 -9.73 0.19 -1.24
CA PHE A 63 -10.20 -0.97 -0.47
C PHE A 63 -10.41 -2.21 -1.35
N GLN A 64 -10.90 -2.02 -2.58
CA GLN A 64 -11.09 -3.12 -3.54
C GLN A 64 -9.80 -3.83 -3.93
N VAL A 65 -8.66 -3.13 -3.94
CA VAL A 65 -7.36 -3.77 -4.20
C VAL A 65 -7.02 -4.71 -3.04
N ALA A 66 -7.28 -4.28 -1.80
CA ALA A 66 -7.08 -5.12 -0.62
C ALA A 66 -8.01 -6.33 -0.58
N GLU A 67 -9.28 -6.15 -0.95
CA GLU A 67 -10.25 -7.26 -1.04
C GLU A 67 -9.83 -8.31 -2.08
N ARG A 68 -9.36 -7.86 -3.25
CA ARG A 68 -8.89 -8.78 -4.31
C ARG A 68 -7.70 -9.60 -3.82
N LEU A 69 -6.75 -8.96 -3.13
CA LEU A 69 -5.61 -9.65 -2.51
C LEU A 69 -6.06 -10.68 -1.47
N GLU A 70 -7.02 -10.32 -0.60
CA GLU A 70 -7.56 -11.25 0.41
C GLU A 70 -8.21 -12.48 -0.23
N THR A 71 -8.93 -12.30 -1.33
CA THR A 71 -9.58 -13.40 -2.07
C THR A 71 -8.62 -14.25 -2.93
N GLY A 72 -7.30 -13.97 -2.89
CA GLY A 72 -6.29 -14.68 -3.66
C GLY A 72 -6.26 -14.31 -5.15
N GLN A 73 -6.87 -13.18 -5.52
CA GLN A 73 -6.83 -12.67 -6.88
C GLN A 73 -5.59 -11.79 -7.11
N ASN A 74 -4.80 -12.22 -8.09
CA ASN A 74 -3.65 -11.57 -8.74
C ASN A 74 -3.12 -10.26 -8.13
N ASP A 75 -2.00 -10.38 -7.41
CA ASP A 75 -1.20 -9.29 -6.83
C ASP A 75 -0.60 -8.32 -7.88
N ALA A 76 -0.70 -8.61 -9.18
CA ALA A 76 -0.08 -7.80 -10.24
C ALA A 76 -0.56 -6.34 -10.27
N GLU A 77 -1.82 -6.08 -9.92
CA GLU A 77 -2.33 -4.70 -9.84
C GLU A 77 -1.62 -3.92 -8.73
N LEU A 78 -1.54 -4.50 -7.52
CA LEU A 78 -0.82 -3.89 -6.40
C LEU A 78 0.66 -3.71 -6.74
N ASN A 79 1.32 -4.76 -7.26
CA ASN A 79 2.75 -4.71 -7.56
C ASN A 79 3.07 -3.62 -8.59
N ARG A 80 2.26 -3.48 -9.64
CA ARG A 80 2.43 -2.40 -10.62
C ARG A 80 2.25 -1.02 -9.97
N MET A 81 1.21 -0.83 -9.16
CA MET A 81 1.01 0.43 -8.45
C MET A 81 2.18 0.77 -7.52
N LEU A 82 2.75 -0.23 -6.84
CA LEU A 82 3.91 -0.04 -5.98
C LEU A 82 5.17 0.29 -6.79
N ASP A 83 5.40 -0.38 -7.91
CA ASP A 83 6.53 -0.10 -8.78
C ASP A 83 6.48 1.33 -9.31
N ASP A 84 5.35 1.73 -9.88
CA ASP A 84 5.14 3.08 -10.41
C ASP A 84 5.37 4.15 -9.32
N PHE A 85 4.85 3.92 -8.12
CA PHE A 85 5.04 4.81 -6.98
C PHE A 85 6.51 4.91 -6.56
N LEU A 86 7.19 3.77 -6.45
CA LEU A 86 8.59 3.72 -6.03
C LEU A 86 9.51 4.33 -7.09
N ASP A 87 9.21 4.14 -8.37
CA ASP A 87 9.98 4.73 -9.47
C ASP A 87 9.81 6.24 -9.51
N GLN A 88 8.58 6.74 -9.33
CA GLN A 88 8.30 8.17 -9.36
C GLN A 88 8.96 8.95 -8.20
N HIS A 89 9.06 8.35 -7.02
CA HIS A 89 9.45 9.06 -5.79
C HIS A 89 10.81 8.66 -5.23
N PHE A 90 11.33 7.47 -5.57
CA PHE A 90 12.51 6.91 -4.91
C PHE A 90 13.56 6.32 -5.85
N SER A 91 13.39 6.40 -7.18
CA SER A 91 14.41 6.00 -8.15
C SER A 91 15.60 6.94 -8.21
#